data_AF-A0A7K9BL75-F1
#
_entry.id   AF-A0A7K9BL75-F1
#
_cell.length_a   1.000
_cell.length_b   1.000
_cell.length_c   1.000
_cell.angle_alpha   90.00
_cell.angle_beta   90.00
_cell.angle_gamma   90.00
#
_symmetry.space_group_name_H-M   'P 1'
#
loop_
_entity.id
_entity.type
_entity.pdbx_description
1 polymer ?
#
loop_
_entity_poly.entity_id
_entity_poly.type
_entity_poly.pdbx_seq_one_letter_code
_entity_poly.pdbx_strand_id
1 'polypeptide(L)'
;PVLVLACDRSTVRRCLDKLLRYRPSPERFPVIVSQDCGHAETARAIASYGDAVAHLRQPDLSDIPVPPEHRKFQGYYKIARHYRWALGQVFRTLRYRAAIVVEDDLEVAPDFFEYFQAAFPLLLADRSLWCVSAWNDNGKEQMVDAGQAELLYRTDFFPGLGWLLLAELWDELEPKWPRAFWDDWMRQPEQRRGRSCVRPEVSRTMTFGRKGVSHGQFFDQYLKFIKLNDRFVPFTRLDLSYLKKEEYERSFLPRVYAAPEVRVEELQGNRRRELGAVRVQYTGRDSFKAFAKALGLMDDLKSGVPRAGYRGIVSFVYRGRRVYLAPPSDWTGYDPSWS
;
A
#
# COMPACT_ATOMS: atom_id res chain seq x y z
N PRO A 1 15.62 -7.46 -4.42
CA PRO A 1 15.84 -7.34 -2.96
C PRO A 1 14.57 -6.90 -2.22
N VAL A 2 14.52 -7.21 -0.92
CA VAL A 2 13.65 -6.53 0.04
C VAL A 2 14.48 -5.43 0.71
N LEU A 3 14.04 -4.17 0.57
CA LEU A 3 14.64 -3.02 1.24
C LEU A 3 13.82 -2.70 2.50
N VAL A 4 14.41 -2.92 3.67
CA VAL A 4 13.82 -2.58 4.97
C VAL A 4 14.31 -1.20 5.41
N LEU A 5 13.39 -0.28 5.69
CA LEU A 5 13.67 1.07 6.18
C LEU A 5 13.56 1.05 7.71
N ALA A 6 14.68 1.26 8.40
CA ALA A 6 14.75 1.28 9.85
C ALA A 6 15.34 2.59 10.38
N CYS A 7 15.10 2.90 11.65
CA CYS A 7 15.64 4.09 12.32
C CYS A 7 16.04 3.74 13.76
N ASP A 8 15.10 3.93 14.70
CA ASP A 8 15.34 3.92 16.15
C ASP A 8 14.49 2.91 16.92
N ARG A 9 13.81 1.98 16.22
CA ARG A 9 12.95 0.97 16.83
C ARG A 9 13.61 -0.41 16.83
N SER A 10 14.00 -0.91 18.00
CA SER A 10 14.57 -2.27 18.12
C SER A 10 13.56 -3.38 17.80
N THR A 11 12.26 -3.05 17.73
CA THR A 11 11.20 -3.93 17.20
C THR A 11 11.35 -4.26 15.71
N VAL A 12 12.30 -3.65 14.98
CA VAL A 12 12.72 -4.11 13.64
C VAL A 12 13.01 -5.61 13.61
N ARG A 13 13.40 -6.21 14.75
CA ARG A 13 13.52 -7.66 14.92
C ARG A 13 12.27 -8.41 14.47
N ARG A 14 11.07 -7.95 14.88
CA ARG A 14 9.81 -8.58 14.50
C ARG A 14 9.59 -8.57 12.99
N CYS A 15 9.94 -7.48 12.32
CA CYS A 15 9.88 -7.36 10.86
C CYS A 15 10.86 -8.35 10.20
N LEU A 16 12.13 -8.34 10.63
CA LEU A 16 13.18 -9.19 10.06
C LEU A 16 12.94 -10.69 10.32
N ASP A 17 12.49 -11.07 11.51
CA ASP A 17 12.19 -12.46 11.85
C ASP A 17 11.14 -13.04 10.90
N LYS A 18 10.09 -12.25 10.58
CA LYS A 18 9.00 -12.68 9.71
C LYS A 18 9.43 -12.72 8.23
N LEU A 19 10.18 -11.70 7.79
CA LEU A 19 10.77 -11.70 6.45
C LEU A 19 11.67 -12.91 6.24
N LEU A 20 12.59 -13.18 7.17
CA LEU A 20 13.54 -14.30 7.06
C LEU A 20 12.84 -15.65 7.19
N ARG A 21 11.83 -15.78 8.07
CA ARG A 21 11.05 -17.01 8.23
C ARG A 21 10.32 -17.43 6.95
N TYR A 22 9.75 -16.48 6.22
CA TYR A 22 8.96 -16.78 5.01
C TYR A 22 9.75 -16.63 3.71
N ARG A 23 11.02 -16.21 3.76
CA ARG A 23 11.87 -16.02 2.57
C ARG A 23 12.15 -17.35 1.88
N PRO A 24 11.72 -17.54 0.61
CA PRO A 24 11.90 -18.81 -0.09
C PRO A 24 13.33 -19.00 -0.64
N SER A 25 14.06 -17.91 -0.89
CA SER A 25 15.43 -17.95 -1.39
C SER A 25 16.18 -16.66 -1.02
N PRO A 26 17.38 -16.76 -0.39
CA PRO A 26 18.22 -15.60 -0.10
C PRO A 26 18.78 -14.94 -1.37
N GLU A 27 19.00 -15.71 -2.44
CA GLU A 27 19.51 -15.23 -3.72
C GLU A 27 18.48 -14.42 -4.49
N ARG A 28 17.22 -14.88 -4.50
CA ARG A 28 16.12 -14.18 -5.19
C ARG A 28 15.61 -12.98 -4.39
N PHE A 29 15.63 -13.10 -3.06
CA PHE A 29 15.13 -12.07 -2.15
C PHE A 29 16.19 -11.67 -1.11
N PRO A 30 17.33 -11.10 -1.54
CA PRO A 30 18.31 -10.57 -0.60
C PRO A 30 17.66 -9.44 0.22
N VAL A 31 17.88 -9.45 1.53
CA VAL A 31 17.31 -8.48 2.47
C VAL A 31 18.36 -7.42 2.76
N ILE A 32 18.04 -6.17 2.47
CA ILE A 32 18.90 -5.00 2.71
C ILE A 32 18.19 -4.15 3.76
N VAL A 33 18.83 -3.93 4.89
CA VAL A 33 18.33 -3.05 5.95
C VAL A 33 19.06 -1.72 5.86
N SER A 34 18.34 -0.68 5.46
CA SER A 34 18.85 0.69 5.45
C SER A 34 18.42 1.37 6.75
N GLN A 35 19.38 1.68 7.61
CA GLN A 35 19.14 2.30 8.91
C GLN A 35 19.51 3.79 8.91
N ASP A 36 18.56 4.65 9.27
CA ASP A 36 18.79 6.06 9.61
C ASP A 36 19.01 6.25 11.12
N CYS A 37 19.08 7.50 11.58
CA CYS A 37 19.00 7.93 12.99
C CYS A 37 20.18 7.55 13.89
N GLY A 38 21.06 6.65 13.46
CA GLY A 38 22.25 6.25 14.23
C GLY A 38 21.94 5.57 15.57
N HIS A 39 20.74 5.03 15.74
CA HIS A 39 20.33 4.43 17.01
C HIS A 39 21.09 3.14 17.32
N ALA A 40 21.90 3.15 18.38
CA ALA A 40 22.85 2.08 18.69
C ALA A 40 22.18 0.73 19.02
N GLU A 41 21.05 0.74 19.73
CA GLU A 41 20.32 -0.49 20.06
C GLU A 41 19.73 -1.14 18.81
N THR A 42 19.09 -0.36 17.94
CA THR A 42 18.57 -0.84 16.65
C THR A 42 19.71 -1.34 15.76
N ALA A 43 20.86 -0.66 15.75
CA ALA A 43 22.03 -1.09 15.00
C ALA A 43 22.56 -2.45 15.48
N ARG A 44 22.66 -2.67 16.80
CA ARG A 44 23.01 -3.97 17.38
C ARG A 44 21.97 -5.04 17.05
N ALA A 45 20.69 -4.67 17.05
CA ALA A 45 19.62 -5.59 16.69
C ALA A 45 19.73 -6.07 15.24
N ILE A 46 19.97 -5.15 14.30
CA ILE A 46 20.16 -5.49 12.87
C ILE A 46 21.46 -6.31 12.69
N ALA A 47 22.56 -5.88 13.31
CA ALA A 47 23.85 -6.57 13.18
C ALA A 47 23.82 -8.02 13.69
N SER A 48 22.97 -8.33 14.68
CA SER A 48 22.84 -9.70 15.20
C SER A 48 22.30 -10.73 14.21
N TYR A 49 21.76 -10.31 13.07
CA TYR A 49 21.33 -11.22 11.98
C TYR A 49 22.49 -11.67 11.08
N GLY A 50 23.70 -11.11 11.25
CA GLY A 50 24.88 -11.48 10.47
C GLY A 50 24.63 -11.41 8.96
N ASP A 51 25.12 -12.41 8.22
CA ASP A 51 25.02 -12.48 6.76
C ASP A 51 23.61 -12.74 6.23
N ALA A 52 22.61 -12.93 7.11
CA ALA A 52 21.22 -13.08 6.67
C ALA A 52 20.66 -11.78 6.04
N VAL A 53 21.26 -10.63 6.37
CA VAL A 53 20.86 -9.28 5.91
C VAL A 53 22.08 -8.42 5.60
N ALA A 54 21.96 -7.51 4.63
CA ALA A 54 22.96 -6.45 4.41
C ALA A 54 22.57 -5.19 5.19
N HIS A 55 23.44 -4.70 6.08
CA HIS A 55 23.16 -3.50 6.90
C HIS A 55 23.83 -2.25 6.32
N LEU A 56 23.02 -1.36 5.75
CA LEU A 56 23.44 -0.04 5.25
C LEU A 56 23.08 1.04 6.29
N ARG A 57 23.91 2.08 6.41
CA ARG A 57 23.68 3.21 7.30
C ARG A 57 23.61 4.50 6.52
N GLN A 58 22.51 5.23 6.68
CA GLN A 58 22.35 6.55 6.08
C GLN A 58 23.49 7.45 6.63
N PRO A 59 24.25 8.15 5.75
CA PRO A 59 25.48 8.84 6.16
C PRO A 59 25.28 10.25 6.74
N ASP A 60 24.22 10.94 6.34
CA ASP A 60 23.87 12.30 6.79
C ASP A 60 22.77 12.28 7.86
N LEU A 61 23.20 12.31 9.12
CA LEU A 61 22.33 12.37 10.29
C LEU A 61 22.02 13.81 10.75
N SER A 62 22.47 14.82 10.01
CA SER A 62 22.27 16.23 10.39
C SER A 62 20.79 16.61 10.42
N ASP A 63 20.48 17.67 11.15
CA ASP A 63 19.16 18.27 11.11
C ASP A 63 18.91 18.98 9.78
N ILE A 64 17.68 18.84 9.27
CA ILE A 64 17.27 19.43 8.01
C ILE A 64 16.64 20.80 8.31
N PRO A 65 17.16 21.91 7.71
CA PRO A 65 16.52 23.20 7.81
C PRO A 65 15.11 23.17 7.19
N VAL A 66 14.09 23.46 8.01
CA VAL A 66 12.68 23.48 7.61
C VAL A 66 12.06 24.86 7.83
N PRO A 67 11.05 25.24 7.02
CA PRO A 67 10.27 26.44 7.26
C PRO A 67 9.63 26.46 8.67
N PRO A 68 9.37 27.64 9.26
CA PRO A 68 8.77 27.77 10.59
C PRO A 68 7.48 26.95 10.78
N GLU A 69 6.61 26.93 9.78
CA GLU A 69 5.36 26.18 9.74
C GLU A 69 5.58 24.65 9.77
N HIS A 70 6.76 24.19 9.38
CA HIS A 70 7.11 22.78 9.29
C HIS A 70 8.02 22.27 10.42
N ARG A 71 8.27 23.08 11.46
CA ARG A 71 9.08 22.66 12.62
C ARG A 71 8.61 21.35 13.25
N LYS A 72 7.29 21.15 13.36
CA LYS A 72 6.70 19.91 13.90
C LYS A 72 6.81 18.70 12.96
N PHE A 73 7.16 18.93 11.69
CA PHE A 73 7.22 17.91 10.65
C PHE A 73 8.65 17.51 10.27
N GLN A 74 9.66 17.87 11.07
CA GLN A 74 11.06 17.57 10.80
C GLN A 74 11.31 16.07 10.55
N GLY A 75 10.58 15.18 11.24
CA GLY A 75 10.64 13.73 11.00
C GLY A 75 10.27 13.33 9.57
N TYR A 76 9.28 13.98 8.94
CA TYR A 76 8.89 13.70 7.55
C TYR A 76 9.96 14.11 6.54
N TYR A 77 10.74 15.14 6.86
CA TYR A 77 11.91 15.53 6.05
C TYR A 77 13.03 14.48 6.16
N LYS A 78 13.29 13.97 7.37
CA LYS A 78 14.28 12.90 7.59
C LYS A 78 13.87 11.61 6.87
N ILE A 79 12.60 11.22 6.95
CA ILE A 79 12.03 10.08 6.20
C ILE A 79 12.27 10.26 4.70
N ALA A 80 11.91 11.41 4.11
CA ALA A 80 12.09 11.64 2.68
C ALA A 80 13.57 11.59 2.25
N ARG A 81 14.48 12.15 3.06
CA ARG A 81 15.93 12.03 2.85
C ARG A 81 16.40 10.58 2.88
N HIS A 82 15.94 9.81 3.87
CA HIS A 82 16.32 8.40 4.03
C HIS A 82 15.83 7.53 2.89
N TYR A 83 14.56 7.65 2.50
CA TYR A 83 14.01 6.96 1.33
C TYR A 83 14.82 7.24 0.07
N ARG A 84 15.15 8.51 -0.20
CA ARG A 84 15.95 8.89 -1.37
C ARG A 84 17.32 8.23 -1.37
N TRP A 85 18.02 8.27 -0.25
CA TRP A 85 19.33 7.65 -0.14
C TRP A 85 19.26 6.13 -0.28
N ALA A 86 18.32 5.48 0.42
CA ALA A 86 18.18 4.03 0.44
C ALA A 86 17.80 3.45 -0.94
N LEU A 87 16.85 4.07 -1.63
CA LEU A 87 16.47 3.67 -2.99
C LEU A 87 17.62 3.96 -3.98
N GLY A 88 18.33 5.08 -3.81
CA GLY A 88 19.57 5.36 -4.54
C GLY A 88 20.63 4.27 -4.35
N GLN A 89 20.82 3.74 -3.13
CA GLN A 89 21.70 2.60 -2.90
C GLN A 89 21.25 1.37 -3.68
N VAL A 90 19.96 1.03 -3.62
CA VAL A 90 19.42 -0.15 -4.31
C VAL A 90 19.55 -0.07 -5.84
N PHE A 91 19.20 1.07 -6.43
CA PHE A 91 19.11 1.21 -7.88
C PHE A 91 20.38 1.75 -8.55
N ARG A 92 21.15 2.61 -7.88
CA ARG A 92 22.37 3.22 -8.44
C ARG A 92 23.64 2.49 -8.05
N THR A 93 23.73 2.04 -6.80
CA THR A 93 24.95 1.39 -6.29
C THR A 93 24.89 -0.12 -6.51
N LEU A 94 23.81 -0.76 -6.05
CA LEU A 94 23.63 -2.21 -6.13
C LEU A 94 22.99 -2.67 -7.45
N ARG A 95 22.49 -1.74 -8.27
CA ARG A 95 21.98 -1.98 -9.64
C ARG A 95 20.89 -3.06 -9.72
N TYR A 96 20.07 -3.20 -8.69
CA TYR A 96 18.88 -4.06 -8.78
C TYR A 96 17.86 -3.46 -9.76
N ARG A 97 17.10 -4.31 -10.46
CA ARG A 97 16.06 -3.87 -11.41
C ARG A 97 14.72 -3.50 -10.77
N ALA A 98 14.49 -3.97 -9.55
CA ALA A 98 13.27 -3.74 -8.79
C ALA A 98 13.56 -3.91 -7.30
N ALA A 99 12.68 -3.41 -6.43
CA ALA A 99 12.81 -3.56 -4.99
C ALA A 99 11.44 -3.67 -4.32
N ILE A 100 11.33 -4.47 -3.27
CA ILE A 100 10.18 -4.47 -2.36
C ILE A 100 10.54 -3.65 -1.14
N VAL A 101 9.85 -2.54 -0.92
CA VAL A 101 10.09 -1.59 0.17
C VAL A 101 9.19 -1.93 1.36
N VAL A 102 9.80 -2.11 2.53
CA VAL A 102 9.13 -2.49 3.79
C VAL A 102 9.63 -1.59 4.91
N GLU A 103 8.74 -1.04 5.73
CA GLU A 103 9.15 -0.28 6.93
C GLU A 103 9.37 -1.23 8.13
N ASP A 104 10.22 -0.83 9.07
CA ASP A 104 10.63 -1.64 10.23
C ASP A 104 9.49 -2.02 11.20
N ASP A 105 8.31 -1.41 11.05
CA ASP A 105 7.12 -1.71 11.82
C ASP A 105 6.07 -2.58 11.11
N LEU A 106 6.44 -3.19 9.98
CA LEU A 106 5.58 -4.11 9.25
C LEU A 106 5.88 -5.57 9.57
N GLU A 107 4.83 -6.36 9.77
CA GLU A 107 4.88 -7.82 9.76
C GLU A 107 4.31 -8.33 8.43
N VAL A 108 4.99 -9.31 7.82
CA VAL A 108 4.64 -9.89 6.52
C VAL A 108 3.86 -11.20 6.66
N ALA A 109 2.97 -11.45 5.71
CA ALA A 109 2.17 -12.68 5.61
C ALA A 109 3.00 -13.88 5.11
N PRO A 110 2.54 -15.13 5.34
CA PRO A 110 3.23 -16.34 4.86
C PRO A 110 3.46 -16.39 3.35
N ASP A 111 2.58 -15.77 2.57
CA ASP A 111 2.64 -15.72 1.10
C ASP A 111 3.19 -14.40 0.55
N PHE A 112 3.82 -13.56 1.39
CA PHE A 112 4.34 -12.24 0.97
C PHE A 112 5.28 -12.33 -0.25
N PHE A 113 6.25 -13.24 -0.21
CA PHE A 113 7.20 -13.41 -1.31
C PHE A 113 6.56 -14.04 -2.54
N GLU A 114 5.64 -14.99 -2.33
CA GLU A 114 4.88 -15.65 -3.40
C GLU A 114 4.01 -14.64 -4.17
N TYR A 115 3.37 -13.72 -3.45
CA TYR A 115 2.59 -12.61 -4.01
C TYR A 115 3.44 -11.70 -4.91
N PHE A 116 4.58 -11.19 -4.41
CA PHE A 116 5.44 -10.32 -5.20
C PHE A 116 6.12 -11.04 -6.36
N GLN A 117 6.45 -12.33 -6.20
CA GLN A 117 7.00 -13.15 -7.26
C GLN A 117 6.03 -13.27 -8.44
N ALA A 118 4.76 -13.52 -8.17
CA ALA A 118 3.73 -13.66 -9.20
C ALA A 118 3.33 -12.31 -9.83
N ALA A 119 3.32 -11.23 -9.05
CA ALA A 119 2.92 -9.92 -9.52
C ALA A 119 4.04 -9.15 -10.25
N PHE A 120 5.30 -9.50 -10.04
CA PHE A 120 6.44 -8.83 -10.69
C PHE A 120 6.40 -8.88 -12.23
N PRO A 121 6.12 -10.03 -12.88
CA PRO A 121 5.93 -10.08 -14.34
C PRO A 121 4.80 -9.18 -14.85
N LEU A 122 3.71 -9.01 -14.10
CA LEU A 122 2.63 -8.09 -14.47
C LEU A 122 3.10 -6.64 -14.46
N LEU A 123 3.83 -6.24 -13.41
CA LEU A 123 4.37 -4.88 -13.30
C LEU A 123 5.38 -4.57 -14.41
N LEU A 124 6.17 -5.55 -14.85
CA LEU A 124 7.07 -5.40 -15.99
C LEU A 124 6.34 -5.23 -17.33
N ALA A 125 5.21 -5.92 -17.51
CA ALA A 125 4.52 -5.99 -18.79
C ALA A 125 3.49 -4.85 -18.99
N ASP A 126 2.81 -4.42 -17.93
CA ASP A 126 1.72 -3.43 -18.01
C ASP A 126 2.19 -2.05 -17.54
N ARG A 127 2.51 -1.16 -18.49
CA ARG A 127 2.95 0.23 -18.20
C ARG A 127 1.91 1.12 -17.55
N SER A 128 0.65 0.69 -17.50
CA SER A 128 -0.39 1.36 -16.73
C SER A 128 -0.33 1.03 -15.23
N LEU A 129 0.47 0.04 -14.84
CA LEU A 129 0.87 -0.19 -13.46
C LEU A 129 2.17 0.54 -13.14
N TRP A 130 2.30 0.97 -11.89
CA TRP A 130 3.55 1.54 -11.37
C TRP A 130 4.00 0.94 -10.05
N CYS A 131 3.14 0.17 -9.38
CA CYS A 131 3.52 -0.55 -8.18
C CYS A 131 2.68 -1.80 -7.96
N VAL A 132 3.14 -2.65 -7.05
CA VAL A 132 2.34 -3.70 -6.42
C VAL A 132 2.42 -3.42 -4.91
N SER A 133 1.31 -3.31 -4.21
CA SER A 133 1.28 -3.12 -2.76
C SER A 133 0.70 -4.34 -2.07
N ALA A 134 1.22 -4.67 -0.90
CA ALA A 134 0.71 -5.70 0.00
C ALA A 134 -0.46 -5.19 0.86
N TRP A 135 -0.84 -3.92 0.75
CA TRP A 135 -1.79 -3.28 1.66
C TRP A 135 -3.17 -3.07 1.04
N ASN A 136 -4.21 -3.41 1.79
CA ASN A 136 -5.59 -2.97 1.56
C ASN A 136 -5.95 -1.91 2.61
N ASP A 137 -6.13 -0.64 2.19
CA ASP A 137 -6.51 0.46 3.09
C ASP A 137 -7.82 0.20 3.86
N ASN A 138 -8.76 -0.55 3.27
CA ASN A 138 -10.02 -0.95 3.91
C ASN A 138 -10.00 -2.42 4.35
N GLY A 139 -8.82 -2.99 4.56
CA GLY A 139 -8.59 -4.41 4.86
C GLY A 139 -8.89 -4.86 6.29
N LYS A 140 -9.87 -4.25 6.98
CA LYS A 140 -10.28 -4.70 8.32
C LYS A 140 -10.91 -6.09 8.23
N GLU A 141 -10.79 -6.91 9.26
CA GLU A 141 -11.25 -8.32 9.22
C GLU A 141 -12.71 -8.49 8.76
N GLN A 142 -13.62 -7.65 9.23
CA GLN A 142 -15.03 -7.66 8.84
C GLN A 142 -15.32 -7.04 7.47
N MET A 143 -14.31 -6.46 6.82
CA MET A 143 -14.42 -5.71 5.56
C MET A 143 -13.74 -6.40 4.37
N VAL A 144 -13.21 -7.61 4.58
CA VAL A 144 -12.58 -8.43 3.56
C VAL A 144 -13.25 -9.80 3.49
N ASP A 145 -13.18 -10.45 2.33
CA ASP A 145 -13.50 -11.86 2.21
C ASP A 145 -12.24 -12.71 2.42
N ALA A 146 -12.03 -13.19 3.66
CA ALA A 146 -10.91 -14.08 3.97
C ALA A 146 -10.99 -15.46 3.28
N GLY A 147 -12.16 -15.81 2.75
CA GLY A 147 -12.36 -16.98 1.89
C GLY A 147 -11.70 -16.82 0.53
N GLN A 148 -11.58 -15.58 0.03
CA GLN A 148 -11.01 -15.20 -1.27
C GLN A 148 -9.66 -14.48 -1.12
N ALA A 149 -8.74 -15.08 -0.36
CA ALA A 149 -7.43 -14.49 -0.12
C ALA A 149 -6.62 -14.27 -1.41
N GLU A 150 -6.89 -15.05 -2.46
CA GLU A 150 -6.29 -14.96 -3.78
C GLU A 150 -6.77 -13.78 -4.62
N LEU A 151 -7.88 -13.12 -4.24
CA LEU A 151 -8.45 -12.04 -5.02
C LEU A 151 -7.58 -10.78 -4.94
N LEU A 152 -7.15 -10.30 -6.10
CA LEU A 152 -6.40 -9.06 -6.28
C LEU A 152 -7.20 -8.05 -7.10
N TYR A 153 -6.84 -6.78 -6.93
CA TYR A 153 -7.48 -5.63 -7.56
C TYR A 153 -6.45 -4.66 -8.11
N ARG A 154 -6.88 -3.80 -9.04
CA ARG A 154 -6.20 -2.55 -9.34
C ARG A 154 -6.69 -1.45 -8.40
N THR A 155 -5.82 -0.50 -8.07
CA THR A 155 -6.17 0.72 -7.32
C THR A 155 -5.39 1.93 -7.82
N ASP A 156 -6.06 3.07 -7.90
CA ASP A 156 -5.45 4.35 -8.25
C ASP A 156 -4.91 5.07 -7.01
N PHE A 157 -5.25 4.62 -5.81
CA PHE A 157 -4.66 5.12 -4.57
C PHE A 157 -3.34 4.40 -4.32
N PHE A 158 -2.22 5.13 -4.21
CA PHE A 158 -0.94 4.53 -3.85
C PHE A 158 -0.91 4.16 -2.35
N PRO A 159 -0.91 2.86 -1.99
CA PRO A 159 -1.06 2.47 -0.60
C PRO A 159 0.29 2.46 0.15
N GLY A 160 1.40 2.16 -0.53
CA GLY A 160 2.70 1.93 0.11
C GLY A 160 2.71 0.66 0.95
N LEU A 161 3.19 0.76 2.19
CA LEU A 161 3.09 -0.25 3.27
C LEU A 161 3.42 -1.69 2.85
N GLY A 162 4.63 -1.90 2.32
CA GLY A 162 5.03 -3.15 1.68
C GLY A 162 4.72 -3.09 0.19
N TRP A 163 5.61 -2.51 -0.60
CA TRP A 163 5.33 -2.23 -2.01
C TRP A 163 6.54 -2.45 -2.93
N LEU A 164 6.26 -2.93 -4.13
CA LEU A 164 7.23 -3.21 -5.17
C LEU A 164 7.25 -2.07 -6.19
N LEU A 165 8.46 -1.63 -6.54
CA LEU A 165 8.72 -0.71 -7.65
C LEU A 165 9.84 -1.21 -8.55
N LEU A 166 9.82 -0.74 -9.80
CA LEU A 166 10.88 -0.95 -10.79
C LEU A 166 11.92 0.19 -10.74
N ALA A 167 13.14 -0.10 -11.20
CA ALA A 167 14.20 0.89 -11.33
C ALA A 167 13.81 2.07 -12.24
N GLU A 168 13.03 1.79 -13.30
CA GLU A 168 12.53 2.78 -14.24
C GLU A 168 11.60 3.79 -13.57
N LEU A 169 10.82 3.38 -12.56
CA LEU A 169 10.03 4.33 -11.76
C LEU A 169 10.95 5.18 -10.90
N TRP A 170 12.00 4.59 -10.30
CA TRP A 170 12.97 5.36 -9.53
C TRP A 170 13.70 6.40 -10.38
N ASP A 171 14.06 6.07 -11.62
CA ASP A 171 14.63 7.00 -12.60
C ASP A 171 13.72 8.21 -12.86
N GLU A 172 12.39 7.99 -12.86
CA GLU A 172 11.42 9.07 -12.99
C GLU A 172 11.29 9.93 -11.72
N LEU A 173 11.27 9.30 -10.54
CA LEU A 173 10.94 9.97 -9.28
C LEU A 173 12.15 10.65 -8.63
N GLU A 174 13.34 10.05 -8.68
CA GLU A 174 14.55 10.53 -8.00
C GLU A 174 14.93 11.98 -8.32
N PRO A 175 14.90 12.45 -9.59
CA PRO A 175 15.27 13.82 -9.93
C PRO A 175 14.33 14.89 -9.35
N LYS A 176 13.09 14.50 -9.07
CA LYS A 176 12.02 15.37 -8.55
C LYS A 176 11.58 15.00 -7.13
N TRP A 177 12.38 14.18 -6.43
CA TRP A 177 12.02 13.65 -5.12
C TRP A 177 11.74 14.78 -4.12
N PRO A 178 10.62 14.72 -3.36
CA PRO A 178 10.20 15.82 -2.52
C PRO A 178 11.06 15.91 -1.25
N ARG A 179 11.03 17.09 -0.61
CA ARG A 179 11.75 17.31 0.65
C ARG A 179 11.09 16.62 1.85
N ALA A 180 9.79 16.33 1.81
CA ALA A 180 8.99 15.71 2.86
C ALA A 180 7.73 15.08 2.26
N PHE A 181 6.96 14.33 3.07
CA PHE A 181 5.64 13.78 2.71
C PHE A 181 5.65 13.01 1.37
N TRP A 182 6.64 12.14 1.21
CA TRP A 182 6.94 11.48 -0.05
C TRP A 182 5.78 10.65 -0.62
N ASP A 183 5.00 10.03 0.27
CA ASP A 183 3.89 9.15 -0.09
C ASP A 183 2.68 9.96 -0.58
N ASP A 184 2.32 11.04 0.11
CA ASP A 184 1.29 11.98 -0.36
C ASP A 184 1.72 12.69 -1.65
N TRP A 185 3.01 13.04 -1.80
CA TRP A 185 3.55 13.54 -3.06
C TRP A 185 3.42 12.53 -4.19
N MET A 186 3.69 11.23 -3.95
CA MET A 186 3.46 10.20 -4.96
C MET A 186 1.98 10.10 -5.36
N ARG A 187 1.04 10.34 -4.45
CA ARG A 187 -0.41 10.28 -4.75
C ARG A 187 -0.88 11.40 -5.68
N GLN A 188 -0.11 12.47 -5.83
CA GLN A 188 -0.42 13.58 -6.72
C GLN A 188 -0.43 13.15 -8.20
N PRO A 189 -1.31 13.73 -9.04
CA PRO A 189 -1.46 13.33 -10.44
C PRO A 189 -0.18 13.55 -11.27
N GLU A 190 0.66 14.51 -10.92
CA GLU A 190 1.93 14.82 -11.60
C GLU A 190 2.95 13.66 -11.50
N GLN A 191 2.89 12.91 -10.40
CA GLN A 191 3.68 11.70 -10.14
C GLN A 191 2.93 10.46 -10.61
N ARG A 192 1.69 10.27 -10.16
CA ARG A 192 0.91 9.07 -10.46
C ARG A 192 0.66 8.90 -11.97
N ARG A 193 0.44 9.99 -12.71
CA ARG A 193 0.21 10.00 -14.17
C ARG A 193 -0.87 9.01 -14.62
N GLY A 194 -1.93 8.88 -13.83
CA GLY A 194 -3.04 7.96 -14.10
C GLY A 194 -2.69 6.47 -14.02
N ARG A 195 -1.52 6.10 -13.49
CA ARG A 195 -1.13 4.70 -13.26
C ARG A 195 -1.76 4.16 -11.97
N SER A 196 -1.90 2.84 -11.92
CA SER A 196 -2.51 2.12 -10.80
C SER A 196 -1.50 1.19 -10.13
N CYS A 197 -1.79 0.75 -8.91
CA CYS A 197 -1.10 -0.37 -8.28
C CYS A 197 -1.98 -1.62 -8.25
N VAL A 198 -1.36 -2.79 -8.15
CA VAL A 198 -2.05 -4.00 -7.69
C VAL A 198 -2.15 -3.97 -6.17
N ARG A 199 -3.32 -4.33 -5.61
CA ARG A 199 -3.53 -4.51 -4.17
C ARG A 199 -4.37 -5.77 -3.90
N PRO A 200 -4.21 -6.43 -2.75
CA PRO A 200 -4.97 -7.64 -2.44
C PRO A 200 -6.34 -7.37 -1.79
N GLU A 201 -7.20 -8.39 -1.72
CA GLU A 201 -8.39 -8.39 -0.84
C GLU A 201 -7.98 -8.42 0.63
N VAL A 202 -7.13 -9.38 1.01
CA VAL A 202 -6.56 -9.50 2.36
C VAL A 202 -5.10 -9.05 2.34
N SER A 203 -4.72 -8.13 3.22
CA SER A 203 -3.37 -7.55 3.24
C SER A 203 -2.28 -8.59 3.49
N ARG A 204 -1.15 -8.45 2.80
CA ARG A 204 0.08 -9.25 2.97
C ARG A 204 1.07 -8.60 3.94
N THR A 205 0.71 -7.46 4.49
CA THR A 205 1.40 -6.74 5.55
C THR A 205 0.40 -6.24 6.59
N MET A 206 0.84 -6.15 7.84
CA MET A 206 0.16 -5.40 8.89
C MET A 206 1.18 -4.53 9.62
N THR A 207 0.78 -3.38 10.15
CA THR A 207 1.67 -2.55 10.98
C THR A 207 1.48 -2.85 12.46
N PHE A 208 2.58 -2.85 13.21
CA PHE A 208 2.60 -2.86 14.67
C PHE A 208 3.20 -1.56 15.26
N GLY A 209 3.46 -0.56 14.41
CA GLY A 209 4.13 0.70 14.75
C GLY A 209 3.23 1.75 15.39
N ARG A 210 2.76 1.52 16.62
CA ARG A 210 1.93 2.51 17.33
C ARG A 210 2.67 3.84 17.58
N LYS A 211 3.94 3.78 17.95
CA LYS A 211 4.81 4.94 18.15
C LYS A 211 5.66 5.14 16.89
N GLY A 212 5.58 6.31 16.31
CA GLY A 212 6.30 6.71 15.10
C GLY A 212 6.16 8.22 14.84
N VAL A 213 6.67 8.67 13.69
CA VAL A 213 6.73 10.11 13.32
C VAL A 213 5.34 10.77 13.28
N SER A 214 4.28 10.02 13.00
CA SER A 214 2.90 10.52 12.94
C SER A 214 2.17 10.57 14.29
N HIS A 215 2.84 10.29 15.41
CA HIS A 215 2.26 10.23 16.76
C HIS A 215 1.00 9.33 16.86
N GLY A 216 0.86 8.33 15.99
CA GLY A 216 -0.22 7.35 16.04
C GLY A 216 -1.58 7.84 15.54
N GLN A 217 -1.68 9.02 14.91
CA GLN A 217 -2.93 9.68 14.51
C GLN A 217 -3.89 8.77 13.72
N PHE A 218 -3.36 7.91 12.83
CA PHE A 218 -4.16 6.95 12.06
C PHE A 218 -4.03 5.50 12.55
N PHE A 219 -3.04 5.20 13.40
CA PHE A 219 -2.76 3.84 13.84
C PHE A 219 -3.90 3.29 14.69
N ASP A 220 -4.33 4.06 15.71
CA ASP A 220 -5.31 3.61 16.68
C ASP A 220 -6.75 3.56 16.15
N GLN A 221 -7.04 4.25 15.04
CA GLN A 221 -8.37 4.29 14.41
C GLN A 221 -8.50 3.33 13.21
N TYR A 222 -7.43 3.16 12.43
CA TYR A 222 -7.49 2.45 11.15
C TYR A 222 -6.43 1.36 11.02
N LEU A 223 -5.14 1.73 11.09
CA LEU A 223 -4.06 0.85 10.59
C LEU A 223 -3.90 -0.43 11.40
N LYS A 224 -4.09 -0.39 12.73
CA LYS A 224 -3.92 -1.59 13.59
C LYS A 224 -4.99 -2.67 13.37
N PHE A 225 -6.10 -2.31 12.73
CA PHE A 225 -7.23 -3.21 12.50
C PHE A 225 -7.16 -3.93 11.15
N ILE A 226 -6.16 -3.61 10.32
CA ILE A 226 -5.96 -4.28 9.04
C ILE A 226 -5.54 -5.73 9.28
N LYS A 227 -6.32 -6.66 8.72
CA LYS A 227 -6.10 -8.09 8.86
C LYS A 227 -4.88 -8.50 8.05
N LEU A 228 -3.92 -9.14 8.71
CA LEU A 228 -2.84 -9.87 8.04
C LEU A 228 -3.37 -11.20 7.51
N ASN A 229 -3.07 -11.50 6.24
CA ASN A 229 -3.36 -12.80 5.67
C ASN A 229 -2.56 -13.91 6.37
N ASP A 230 -3.23 -14.98 6.76
CA ASP A 230 -2.66 -16.17 7.41
C ASP A 230 -2.78 -17.43 6.54
N ARG A 231 -3.42 -17.35 5.37
CA ARG A 231 -3.59 -18.45 4.41
C ARG A 231 -2.62 -18.32 3.25
N PHE A 232 -1.74 -19.30 3.06
CA PHE A 232 -0.81 -19.28 1.93
C PHE A 232 -1.55 -19.44 0.60
N VAL A 233 -1.42 -18.46 -0.30
CA VAL A 233 -1.97 -18.51 -1.67
C VAL A 233 -0.81 -18.74 -2.65
N PRO A 234 -0.84 -19.82 -3.47
CA PRO A 234 0.21 -20.09 -4.46
C PRO A 234 0.02 -19.23 -5.73
N PHE A 235 0.18 -17.91 -5.60
CA PHE A 235 -0.07 -16.94 -6.69
C PHE A 235 0.67 -17.24 -8.00
N THR A 236 1.86 -17.82 -7.94
CA THR A 236 2.65 -18.17 -9.13
C THR A 236 2.02 -19.32 -9.94
N ARG A 237 1.03 -20.01 -9.38
CA ARG A 237 0.22 -21.03 -10.06
C ARG A 237 -1.13 -20.50 -10.54
N LEU A 238 -1.47 -19.24 -10.26
CA LEU A 238 -2.72 -18.62 -10.67
C LEU A 238 -2.53 -17.81 -11.95
N ASP A 239 -3.58 -17.72 -12.75
CA ASP A 239 -3.61 -16.77 -13.86
C ASP A 239 -4.00 -15.38 -13.34
N LEU A 240 -3.02 -14.47 -13.33
CA LEU A 240 -3.21 -13.07 -12.93
C LEU A 240 -3.43 -12.14 -14.14
N SER A 241 -3.63 -12.68 -15.35
CA SER A 241 -3.85 -11.91 -16.58
C SER A 241 -5.04 -10.94 -16.49
N TYR A 242 -6.03 -11.28 -15.67
CA TYR A 242 -7.21 -10.45 -15.42
C TYR A 242 -6.89 -9.07 -14.81
N LEU A 243 -5.66 -8.88 -14.28
CA LEU A 243 -5.20 -7.60 -13.72
C LEU A 243 -4.62 -6.65 -14.77
N LYS A 244 -4.37 -7.09 -16.00
CA LYS A 244 -3.97 -6.21 -17.10
C LYS A 244 -5.08 -5.23 -17.37
N LYS A 245 -4.77 -3.94 -17.54
CA LYS A 245 -5.76 -2.86 -17.56
C LYS A 245 -6.98 -3.14 -18.46
N GLU A 246 -6.75 -3.54 -19.71
CA GLU A 246 -7.82 -3.78 -20.68
C GLU A 246 -8.73 -4.96 -20.29
N GLU A 247 -8.17 -6.01 -19.70
CA GLU A 247 -8.96 -7.16 -19.20
C GLU A 247 -9.68 -6.80 -17.90
N TYR A 248 -9.00 -6.07 -17.02
CA TYR A 248 -9.56 -5.61 -15.76
C TYR A 248 -10.75 -4.68 -16.00
N GLU A 249 -10.62 -3.65 -16.84
CA GLU A 249 -11.71 -2.71 -17.12
C GLU A 249 -12.88 -3.39 -17.85
N ARG A 250 -12.59 -4.31 -18.79
CA ARG A 250 -13.60 -5.06 -19.53
C ARG A 250 -14.42 -6.00 -18.66
N SER A 251 -13.86 -6.53 -17.58
CA SER A 251 -14.56 -7.47 -16.68
C SER A 251 -15.10 -6.81 -15.40
N PHE A 252 -14.29 -5.96 -14.77
CA PHE A 252 -14.58 -5.34 -13.47
C PHE A 252 -15.64 -4.25 -13.59
N LEU A 253 -15.56 -3.34 -14.57
CA LEU A 253 -16.51 -2.22 -14.65
C LEU A 253 -17.93 -2.69 -14.97
N PRO A 254 -18.18 -3.59 -15.95
CA PRO A 254 -19.52 -4.13 -16.16
C PRO A 254 -20.04 -4.87 -14.93
N ARG A 255 -19.19 -5.63 -14.22
CA ARG A 255 -19.58 -6.30 -12.96
C ARG A 255 -20.05 -5.31 -11.90
N VAL A 256 -19.34 -4.19 -11.73
CA VAL A 256 -19.71 -3.14 -10.75
C VAL A 256 -21.01 -2.45 -11.15
N TYR A 257 -21.13 -2.01 -12.40
CA TYR A 257 -22.25 -1.21 -12.85
C TYR A 257 -23.52 -2.03 -13.14
N ALA A 258 -23.39 -3.33 -13.38
CA ALA A 258 -24.53 -4.26 -13.44
C ALA A 258 -25.01 -4.72 -12.04
N ALA A 259 -24.22 -4.51 -10.98
CA ALA A 259 -24.66 -4.85 -9.63
C ALA A 259 -25.87 -3.98 -9.23
N PRO A 260 -26.91 -4.56 -8.59
CA PRO A 260 -28.08 -3.81 -8.17
C PRO A 260 -27.71 -2.64 -7.27
N GLU A 261 -28.25 -1.47 -7.60
CA GLU A 261 -28.09 -0.28 -6.77
C GLU A 261 -28.98 -0.36 -5.54
N VAL A 262 -28.41 -0.09 -4.37
CA VAL A 262 -29.14 -0.02 -3.10
C VAL A 262 -28.79 1.27 -2.36
N ARG A 263 -29.71 1.75 -1.54
CA ARG A 263 -29.44 2.89 -0.66
C ARG A 263 -28.50 2.49 0.47
N VAL A 264 -27.70 3.46 0.95
CA VAL A 264 -26.80 3.23 2.10
C VAL A 264 -27.58 2.77 3.34
N GLU A 265 -28.78 3.30 3.56
CA GLU A 265 -29.61 2.92 4.70
C GLU A 265 -30.12 1.47 4.59
N GLU A 266 -30.42 0.99 3.38
CA GLU A 266 -30.80 -0.41 3.15
C GLU A 266 -29.64 -1.35 3.49
N LEU A 267 -28.42 -0.97 3.11
CA LEU A 267 -27.21 -1.73 3.40
C LEU A 267 -26.89 -1.74 4.91
N GLN A 268 -26.96 -0.59 5.59
CA GLN A 268 -26.80 -0.49 7.05
C GLN A 268 -27.86 -1.29 7.82
N GLY A 269 -29.10 -1.30 7.32
CA GLY A 269 -30.19 -2.11 7.85
C GLY A 269 -30.07 -3.61 7.52
N ASN A 270 -29.05 -4.02 6.76
CA ASN A 270 -28.86 -5.37 6.25
C ASN A 270 -30.12 -5.93 5.53
N ARG A 271 -30.78 -5.06 4.76
CA ARG A 271 -31.93 -5.39 3.90
C ARG A 271 -31.44 -5.96 2.56
N ARG A 272 -32.32 -6.63 1.82
CA ARG A 272 -32.04 -7.25 0.52
C ARG A 272 -30.83 -8.20 0.55
N ARG A 273 -30.81 -9.13 1.51
CA ARG A 273 -29.67 -10.04 1.75
C ARG A 273 -29.47 -11.06 0.63
N GLU A 274 -30.52 -11.34 -0.13
CA GLU A 274 -30.50 -12.16 -1.33
C GLU A 274 -29.56 -11.61 -2.42
N LEU A 275 -29.26 -10.30 -2.38
CA LEU A 275 -28.32 -9.67 -3.29
C LEU A 275 -26.88 -9.86 -2.79
N GLY A 276 -26.16 -10.82 -3.41
CA GLY A 276 -24.78 -11.16 -3.05
C GLY A 276 -23.79 -10.01 -3.25
N ALA A 277 -23.90 -9.28 -4.36
CA ALA A 277 -23.12 -8.08 -4.65
C ALA A 277 -24.03 -6.89 -4.95
N VAL A 278 -23.70 -5.71 -4.42
CA VAL A 278 -24.48 -4.48 -4.60
C VAL A 278 -23.60 -3.27 -4.86
N ARG A 279 -24.19 -2.24 -5.47
CA ARG A 279 -23.57 -0.93 -5.67
C ARG A 279 -24.28 0.12 -4.80
N VAL A 280 -23.50 0.95 -4.12
CA VAL A 280 -23.98 2.17 -3.46
C VAL A 280 -23.41 3.34 -4.24
N GLN A 281 -24.27 4.12 -4.89
CA GLN A 281 -23.83 5.23 -5.73
C GLN A 281 -23.66 6.51 -4.90
N TYR A 282 -22.49 7.14 -4.99
CA TYR A 282 -22.29 8.52 -4.54
C TYR A 282 -22.22 9.46 -5.75
N THR A 283 -22.55 10.73 -5.58
CA THR A 283 -22.62 11.72 -6.68
C THR A 283 -21.70 12.92 -6.49
N GLY A 284 -21.06 13.05 -5.33
CA GLY A 284 -20.16 14.15 -5.01
C GLY A 284 -19.32 13.85 -3.78
N ARG A 285 -18.44 14.78 -3.42
CA ARG A 285 -17.51 14.64 -2.29
C ARG A 285 -18.26 14.37 -0.98
N ASP A 286 -19.31 15.14 -0.72
CA ASP A 286 -20.00 15.08 0.57
C ASP A 286 -20.81 13.79 0.71
N SER A 287 -21.45 13.32 -0.37
CA SER A 287 -22.13 12.01 -0.37
C SER A 287 -21.13 10.85 -0.28
N PHE A 288 -19.96 10.95 -0.93
CA PHE A 288 -18.88 9.97 -0.76
C PHE A 288 -18.46 9.87 0.71
N LYS A 289 -18.11 11.00 1.36
CA LYS A 289 -17.66 11.01 2.76
C LYS A 289 -18.74 10.49 3.70
N ALA A 290 -19.99 10.91 3.50
CA ALA A 290 -21.12 10.45 4.29
C ALA A 290 -21.31 8.92 4.18
N PHE A 291 -21.30 8.37 2.97
CA PHE A 291 -21.50 6.94 2.75
C PHE A 291 -20.29 6.11 3.21
N ALA A 292 -19.06 6.57 2.96
CA ALA A 292 -17.84 5.94 3.44
C ALA A 292 -17.84 5.81 4.96
N LYS A 293 -18.13 6.91 5.67
CA LYS A 293 -18.25 6.94 7.13
C LYS A 293 -19.37 6.01 7.63
N ALA A 294 -20.54 6.06 7.00
CA ALA A 294 -21.70 5.23 7.34
C ALA A 294 -21.41 3.72 7.23
N LEU A 295 -20.48 3.34 6.35
CA LEU A 295 -20.10 1.95 6.08
C LEU A 295 -18.76 1.55 6.74
N GLY A 296 -18.12 2.45 7.50
CA GLY A 296 -16.89 2.19 8.25
C GLY A 296 -15.60 2.17 7.42
N LEU A 297 -15.68 2.67 6.18
CA LEU A 297 -14.54 2.87 5.28
C LEU A 297 -13.68 4.06 5.72
N MET A 298 -12.45 4.12 5.21
CA MET A 298 -11.67 5.35 5.24
C MET A 298 -12.30 6.38 4.29
N ASP A 299 -12.59 7.57 4.81
CA ASP A 299 -13.30 8.66 4.12
C ASP A 299 -12.38 9.81 3.68
N ASP A 300 -11.07 9.72 3.97
CA ASP A 300 -10.08 10.67 3.48
C ASP A 300 -9.76 10.44 1.99
N LEU A 301 -9.49 11.54 1.29
CA LEU A 301 -9.08 11.53 -0.11
C LEU A 301 -7.69 12.16 -0.25
N LYS A 302 -6.90 11.65 -1.19
CA LYS A 302 -5.59 12.22 -1.55
C LYS A 302 -5.61 12.58 -3.02
N SER A 303 -5.50 13.88 -3.32
CA SER A 303 -5.67 14.42 -4.68
C SER A 303 -6.96 13.93 -5.34
N GLY A 304 -8.05 13.92 -4.58
CA GLY A 304 -9.37 13.44 -5.01
C GLY A 304 -9.54 11.93 -5.11
N VAL A 305 -8.49 11.14 -4.86
CA VAL A 305 -8.54 9.68 -4.94
C VAL A 305 -8.95 9.08 -3.58
N PRO A 306 -10.02 8.28 -3.50
CA PRO A 306 -10.40 7.60 -2.28
C PRO A 306 -9.51 6.37 -2.03
N ARG A 307 -9.34 6.03 -0.74
CA ARG A 307 -8.57 4.87 -0.27
C ARG A 307 -9.01 3.56 -0.95
N ALA A 308 -8.05 2.79 -1.45
CA ALA A 308 -8.27 1.57 -2.26
C ALA A 308 -9.16 1.74 -3.51
N GLY A 309 -9.43 2.98 -3.94
CA GLY A 309 -10.30 3.28 -5.06
C GLY A 309 -9.68 2.91 -6.41
N TYR A 310 -10.52 2.56 -7.38
CA TYR A 310 -10.16 2.44 -8.80
C TYR A 310 -11.27 3.07 -9.64
N ARG A 311 -10.96 4.12 -10.40
CA ARG A 311 -11.97 4.94 -11.08
C ARG A 311 -13.10 5.43 -10.15
N GLY A 312 -12.70 5.84 -8.95
CA GLY A 312 -13.62 6.23 -7.86
C GLY A 312 -14.31 5.07 -7.12
N ILE A 313 -14.26 3.84 -7.64
CA ILE A 313 -14.95 2.69 -7.03
C ILE A 313 -14.13 2.13 -5.86
N VAL A 314 -14.73 2.10 -4.67
CA VAL A 314 -14.17 1.42 -3.48
C VAL A 314 -14.87 0.07 -3.32
N SER A 315 -14.11 -1.03 -3.45
CA SER A 315 -14.61 -2.40 -3.34
C SER A 315 -14.25 -3.02 -1.99
N PHE A 316 -15.23 -3.52 -1.26
CA PHE A 316 -15.06 -4.06 0.09
C PHE A 316 -16.17 -5.08 0.42
N VAL A 317 -16.06 -5.72 1.58
CA VAL A 317 -17.13 -6.54 2.15
C VAL A 317 -17.84 -5.75 3.24
N TYR A 318 -19.16 -5.85 3.29
CA TYR A 318 -19.95 -5.31 4.39
C TYR A 318 -20.94 -6.36 4.87
N ARG A 319 -20.77 -6.83 6.12
CA ARG A 319 -21.63 -7.87 6.72
C ARG A 319 -21.78 -9.12 5.83
N GLY A 320 -20.66 -9.58 5.26
CA GLY A 320 -20.62 -10.78 4.40
C GLY A 320 -21.08 -10.56 2.94
N ARG A 321 -21.35 -9.33 2.53
CA ARG A 321 -21.80 -8.98 1.16
C ARG A 321 -20.75 -8.17 0.43
N ARG A 322 -20.58 -8.40 -0.88
CA ARG A 322 -19.69 -7.58 -1.71
C ARG A 322 -20.37 -6.24 -1.98
N VAL A 323 -19.67 -5.14 -1.70
CA VAL A 323 -20.18 -3.78 -1.91
C VAL A 323 -19.21 -2.98 -2.78
N TYR A 324 -19.78 -2.24 -3.72
CA TYR A 324 -19.09 -1.25 -4.53
C TYR A 324 -19.63 0.14 -4.18
N LEU A 325 -18.85 0.93 -3.43
CA LEU A 325 -19.14 2.37 -3.29
C LEU A 325 -18.57 3.06 -4.53
N ALA A 326 -19.45 3.49 -5.44
CA ALA A 326 -19.06 3.88 -6.80
C ALA A 326 -19.64 5.23 -7.21
N PRO A 327 -18.94 6.01 -8.06
CA PRO A 327 -19.53 7.16 -8.74
C PRO A 327 -20.50 6.67 -9.84
N PRO A 328 -21.25 7.59 -10.48
CA PRO A 328 -22.03 7.26 -11.68
C PRO A 328 -21.17 6.69 -12.81
N SER A 329 -21.79 5.98 -13.76
CA SER A 329 -21.07 5.29 -14.85
C SER A 329 -20.39 6.23 -15.85
N ASP A 330 -20.78 7.49 -15.88
CA ASP A 330 -20.21 8.56 -16.70
C ASP A 330 -19.04 9.30 -16.00
N TRP A 331 -18.50 8.75 -14.91
CA TRP A 331 -17.31 9.29 -14.23
C TRP A 331 -16.11 9.44 -15.19
N THR A 332 -15.54 10.65 -15.26
CA THR A 332 -14.49 11.01 -16.23
C THR A 332 -13.10 11.19 -15.62
N GLY A 333 -12.98 11.33 -14.30
CA GLY A 333 -11.69 11.56 -13.65
C GLY A 333 -11.79 11.99 -12.19
N TYR A 334 -10.64 12.02 -11.53
CA TYR A 334 -10.52 12.52 -10.16
C TYR A 334 -10.48 14.04 -10.15
N ASP A 335 -11.14 14.64 -9.17
CA ASP A 335 -11.09 16.08 -8.90
C ASP A 335 -10.17 16.34 -7.69
N PRO A 336 -8.97 16.92 -7.89
CA PRO A 336 -8.03 17.19 -6.81
C PRO A 336 -8.56 18.14 -5.73
N SER A 337 -9.64 18.90 -5.99
CA SER A 337 -10.29 19.76 -4.99
C SER A 337 -11.01 18.96 -3.90
N TRP A 338 -11.26 17.66 -4.12
CA TRP A 338 -11.79 16.76 -3.11
C TRP A 338 -10.70 16.41 -2.11
N SER A 339 -10.66 17.21 -1.04
CA SER A 339 -9.89 17.02 0.20
C SER A 339 -10.76 16.45 1.31
#